data_AF-A0A2E1KW50-F1
#
_entry.id   AF-A0A2E1KW50-F1
#
_cell.length_a   1.000
_cell.length_b   1.000
_cell.length_c   1.000
_cell.angle_alpha   90.00
_cell.angle_beta   90.00
_cell.angle_gamma   90.00
#
_symmetry.space_group_name_H-M   'P 1'
#
loop_
_entity.id
_entity.type
_entity.pdbx_description
1 polymer ?
#
loop_
_entity_poly.entity_id
_entity_poly.type
_entity_poly.pdbx_seq_one_letter_code
_entity_poly.pdbx_strand_id
1 'polypeptide(L)'
;LIEQLKKIPLIKEYLEEKLEEIDSYNNQTSNKNKIPRHLTNIGVFRKYCLEYLKHHPQINSEMTLIVRQLAPTGQGIPLEIWTYSDTTNWVIYESIQSDLFDHLFTAMNSFELRAYQRPNGKDLYLNKDDSIKIDL
;
A
#
# COMPACT_ATOMS: atom_id res chain seq x y z
N LEU A 1 15.48 0.07 0.70
CA LEU A 1 14.09 -0.10 0.25
C LEU A 1 13.91 -0.82 -1.09
N ILE A 2 14.24 -0.24 -2.26
CA ILE A 2 13.87 -0.83 -3.58
C ILE A 2 14.34 -2.29 -3.74
N GLU A 3 15.60 -2.59 -3.41
CA GLU A 3 16.14 -3.95 -3.48
C GLU A 3 15.46 -4.94 -2.52
N GLN A 4 14.86 -4.45 -1.42
CA GLN A 4 14.03 -5.28 -0.55
C GLN A 4 12.65 -5.51 -1.16
N LEU A 5 12.04 -4.47 -1.73
CA LEU A 5 10.72 -4.57 -2.38
C LEU A 5 10.74 -5.48 -3.61
N LYS A 6 11.86 -5.54 -4.35
CA LYS A 6 12.05 -6.51 -5.46
C LYS A 6 12.01 -7.97 -5.02
N LYS A 7 12.18 -8.27 -3.73
CA LYS A 7 12.03 -9.63 -3.18
C LYS A 7 10.58 -10.04 -3.01
N ILE A 8 9.63 -9.10 -3.09
CA ILE A 8 8.20 -9.36 -2.98
C ILE A 8 7.69 -9.82 -4.37
N PRO A 9 7.27 -11.09 -4.54
CA PRO A 9 6.93 -11.62 -5.86
C PRO A 9 5.80 -10.84 -6.54
N LEU A 10 4.78 -10.43 -5.77
CA LEU A 10 3.58 -9.73 -6.27
C LEU A 10 3.86 -8.41 -6.99
N ILE A 11 4.99 -7.76 -6.73
CA ILE A 11 5.32 -6.44 -7.31
C ILE A 11 6.66 -6.41 -8.02
N LYS A 12 7.36 -7.55 -8.10
CA LYS A 12 8.71 -7.60 -8.67
C LYS A 12 8.71 -7.14 -10.12
N GLU A 13 7.88 -7.78 -10.96
CA GLU A 13 7.77 -7.47 -12.39
C GLU A 13 7.37 -6.01 -12.61
N TYR A 14 6.35 -5.54 -11.87
CA TYR A 14 5.95 -4.14 -11.90
C TYR A 14 7.10 -3.17 -11.57
N LEU A 15 7.91 -3.48 -10.54
CA LEU A 15 9.01 -2.61 -10.15
C LEU A 15 10.09 -2.56 -11.23
N GLU A 16 10.43 -3.69 -11.85
CA GLU A 16 11.40 -3.77 -12.93
C GLU A 16 10.95 -2.92 -14.12
N GLU A 17 9.72 -3.14 -14.61
CA GLU A 17 9.13 -2.35 -15.70
C GLU A 17 9.05 -0.85 -15.36
N LYS A 18 8.62 -0.51 -14.14
CA LYS A 18 8.39 0.89 -13.76
C LYS A 18 9.69 1.67 -13.61
N LEU A 19 10.76 1.03 -13.16
CA LEU A 19 12.09 1.63 -13.07
C LEU A 19 12.63 1.93 -14.47
N GLU A 20 12.53 0.99 -15.40
CA GLU A 20 12.94 1.20 -16.80
C GLU A 20 12.16 2.33 -17.48
N GLU A 21 10.85 2.41 -17.26
CA GLU A 21 9.99 3.48 -17.76
C GLU A 21 10.42 4.85 -17.21
N ILE A 22 10.74 4.93 -15.91
CA ILE A 22 11.17 6.16 -15.25
C ILE A 22 12.54 6.59 -15.75
N ASP A 23 13.49 5.67 -15.88
CA ASP A 23 14.83 5.97 -16.37
C ASP A 23 14.80 6.42 -17.82
N SER A 24 14.01 5.74 -18.67
CA SER A 24 13.79 6.14 -20.06
C SER A 24 13.18 7.55 -20.13
N TYR A 25 12.14 7.82 -19.34
CA TYR A 25 11.54 9.15 -19.29
C TYR A 25 12.57 10.21 -18.86
N ASN A 26 13.31 9.97 -17.78
CA ASN A 26 14.25 10.95 -17.24
C ASN A 26 15.42 11.22 -18.21
N ASN A 27 15.88 10.21 -18.96
CA ASN A 27 17.02 10.33 -19.89
C ASN A 27 16.65 10.85 -21.28
N GLN A 28 15.40 10.71 -21.73
CA GLN A 28 14.98 11.09 -23.09
C GLN A 28 14.84 12.59 -23.35
N THR A 29 14.98 13.46 -22.34
CA THR A 29 14.61 14.88 -22.50
C THR A 29 15.75 15.83 -22.19
N SER A 30 16.27 16.51 -23.21
CA SER A 30 17.29 17.58 -23.11
C SER A 30 16.78 18.88 -22.47
N ASN A 31 15.54 18.90 -21.98
CA ASN A 31 14.90 20.08 -21.42
C ASN A 31 15.27 20.24 -19.94
N LYS A 32 16.13 21.22 -19.63
CA LYS A 32 16.62 21.51 -18.28
C LYS A 32 15.53 21.88 -17.27
N ASN A 33 14.32 22.25 -17.72
CA ASN A 33 13.19 22.61 -16.86
C ASN A 33 12.25 21.44 -16.55
N LYS A 34 12.63 20.21 -16.90
CA LYS A 34 11.82 19.02 -16.69
C LYS A 34 11.82 18.59 -15.21
N ILE A 35 10.63 18.27 -14.70
CA ILE A 35 10.48 17.63 -13.39
C ILE A 35 10.75 16.12 -13.56
N PRO A 36 11.77 15.56 -12.88
CA PRO A 36 12.06 14.14 -12.97
C PRO A 36 10.94 13.31 -12.34
N ARG A 37 10.73 12.11 -12.88
CA ARG A 37 9.83 11.12 -12.28
C ARG A 37 10.58 10.26 -11.28
N HIS A 38 9.87 9.92 -10.20
CA HIS A 38 10.37 9.03 -9.15
C HIS A 38 9.27 8.05 -8.72
N LEU A 39 9.69 6.90 -8.20
CA LEU A 39 8.80 6.03 -7.44
C LEU A 39 8.51 6.66 -6.08
N THR A 40 7.30 6.41 -5.57
CA THR A 40 6.93 6.79 -4.22
C THR A 40 6.53 5.54 -3.45
N ASN A 41 6.87 5.47 -2.17
CA ASN A 41 6.56 4.32 -1.32
C ASN A 41 5.06 4.00 -1.33
N ILE A 42 4.22 5.04 -1.19
CA ILE A 42 2.74 4.92 -1.27
C ILE A 42 2.27 4.46 -2.66
N GLY A 43 2.94 4.86 -3.73
CA GLY A 43 2.64 4.42 -5.08
C GLY A 43 2.91 2.92 -5.27
N VAL A 44 4.04 2.43 -4.75
CA VAL A 44 4.39 1.01 -4.80
C VAL A 44 3.49 0.19 -3.87
N PHE A 45 3.21 0.67 -2.66
CA PHE A 45 2.29 0.00 -1.72
C PHE A 45 0.88 -0.12 -2.31
N ARG A 46 0.36 0.93 -2.95
CA ARG A 46 -0.93 0.88 -3.66
C ARG A 46 -0.96 -0.21 -4.74
N LYS A 47 0.13 -0.36 -5.50
CA LYS A 47 0.25 -1.43 -6.50
C LYS A 47 0.34 -2.80 -5.84
N TYR A 48 1.04 -2.93 -4.72
CA TYR A 48 1.06 -4.14 -3.92
C TYR A 48 -0.34 -4.55 -3.45
N CYS A 49 -1.12 -3.63 -2.88
CA CYS A 49 -2.50 -3.92 -2.45
C CYS A 49 -3.36 -4.41 -3.63
N LEU A 50 -3.23 -3.77 -4.79
CA LEU A 50 -3.96 -4.16 -6.01
C LEU A 50 -3.60 -5.60 -6.43
N GLU A 51 -2.31 -5.93 -6.52
CA GLU A 51 -1.87 -7.26 -6.93
C GLU A 51 -2.19 -8.33 -5.87
N TYR A 52 -2.13 -7.99 -4.57
CA TYR A 52 -2.57 -8.88 -3.50
C TYR A 52 -4.06 -9.24 -3.64
N LEU A 53 -4.93 -8.23 -3.82
CA LEU A 53 -6.37 -8.44 -3.97
C LEU A 53 -6.73 -9.27 -5.21
N LYS A 54 -6.05 -9.04 -6.33
CA LYS A 54 -6.26 -9.83 -7.57
C LYS A 54 -5.98 -11.32 -7.40
N HIS A 55 -5.03 -11.67 -6.54
CA HIS A 55 -4.63 -13.06 -6.28
C HIS A 55 -5.28 -13.62 -5.01
N HIS A 56 -6.15 -12.85 -4.34
CA HIS A 56 -6.78 -13.29 -3.11
C HIS A 56 -7.94 -14.25 -3.42
N PRO A 57 -7.95 -15.48 -2.87
CA PRO A 57 -8.88 -16.53 -3.30
C PRO A 57 -10.35 -16.22 -3.00
N GLN A 58 -10.62 -15.34 -2.04
CA GLN A 58 -11.98 -14.95 -1.62
C GLN A 58 -12.41 -13.58 -2.15
N ILE A 59 -11.64 -12.99 -3.06
CA ILE A 59 -11.98 -11.75 -3.74
C ILE A 59 -12.40 -12.07 -5.17
N ASN A 60 -13.54 -11.52 -5.58
CA ASN A 60 -14.00 -11.63 -6.95
C ASN A 60 -13.25 -10.64 -7.85
N SER A 61 -12.17 -11.12 -8.46
CA SER A 61 -11.31 -10.35 -9.37
C SER A 61 -11.95 -10.04 -10.74
N GLU A 62 -13.05 -10.70 -11.10
CA GLU A 62 -13.78 -10.44 -12.35
C GLU A 62 -14.66 -9.18 -12.26
N MET A 63 -14.94 -8.71 -11.04
CA MET A 63 -15.66 -7.47 -10.79
C MET A 63 -14.70 -6.29 -10.64
N THR A 64 -15.27 -5.07 -10.56
CA THR A 64 -14.49 -3.85 -10.37
C THR A 64 -13.61 -3.94 -9.13
N LEU A 65 -12.30 -3.85 -9.33
CA LEU A 65 -11.29 -3.83 -8.30
C LEU A 65 -10.44 -2.58 -8.45
N ILE A 66 -10.52 -1.67 -7.48
CA ILE A 66 -9.82 -0.38 -7.49
C ILE A 66 -9.04 -0.21 -6.19
N VAL A 67 -7.78 0.22 -6.31
CA VAL A 67 -7.00 0.74 -5.19
C VAL A 67 -6.49 2.12 -5.58
N ARG A 68 -7.00 3.16 -4.92
CA ARG A 68 -6.72 4.56 -5.23
C ARG A 68 -6.39 5.39 -3.99
N GLN A 69 -5.66 6.48 -4.21
CA GLN A 69 -5.44 7.48 -3.17
C GLN A 69 -6.60 8.47 -3.20
N LEU A 70 -7.04 8.91 -2.02
CA LEU A 70 -7.97 10.03 -1.87
C LEU A 70 -7.18 11.35 -1.70
N ALA A 71 -7.91 12.45 -1.66
CA ALA A 71 -7.31 13.76 -1.41
C ALA A 71 -6.53 13.76 -0.09
N PRO A 72 -5.32 14.36 -0.03
CA PRO A 72 -4.58 14.50 1.22
C PRO A 72 -5.40 15.23 2.28
N THR A 73 -5.23 14.82 3.53
CA THR A 73 -5.91 15.39 4.69
C THR A 73 -4.90 15.76 5.78
N GLY A 74 -5.35 16.38 6.86
CA GLY A 74 -4.52 16.57 8.07
C GLY A 74 -4.10 15.25 8.75
N GLN A 75 -4.66 14.11 8.32
CA GLN A 75 -4.41 12.77 8.84
C GLN A 75 -3.62 11.91 7.82
N GLY A 76 -2.97 12.54 6.85
CA GLY A 76 -2.20 11.86 5.80
C GLY A 76 -3.00 11.64 4.51
N ILE A 77 -2.56 10.68 3.71
CA ILE A 77 -3.13 10.37 2.38
C ILE A 77 -3.94 9.06 2.50
N PRO A 78 -5.28 9.12 2.50
CA PRO A 78 -6.09 7.92 2.62
C PRO A 78 -5.96 7.04 1.37
N LEU A 79 -5.99 5.72 1.58
CA LEU A 79 -6.06 4.73 0.52
C LEU A 79 -7.45 4.10 0.52
N GLU A 80 -8.17 4.21 -0.60
CA GLU A 80 -9.46 3.56 -0.79
C GLU A 80 -9.26 2.24 -1.55
N ILE A 81 -9.87 1.19 -1.02
CA ILE A 81 -9.94 -0.15 -1.62
C ILE A 81 -11.40 -0.44 -1.93
N TRP A 82 -11.71 -0.61 -3.21
CA TRP A 82 -13.02 -1.04 -3.69
C TRP A 82 -12.88 -2.41 -4.33
N THR A 83 -13.60 -3.40 -3.81
CA THR A 83 -13.57 -4.77 -4.30
C THR A 83 -14.84 -5.53 -3.88
N TYR A 84 -15.02 -6.74 -4.40
CA TYR A 84 -16.16 -7.60 -4.12
C TYR A 84 -15.66 -8.92 -3.52
N SER A 85 -16.30 -9.42 -2.47
CA SER A 85 -16.09 -10.78 -2.01
C SER A 85 -16.68 -11.78 -3.01
N ASP A 86 -16.15 -13.00 -3.01
CA ASP A 86 -16.73 -14.13 -3.75
C ASP A 86 -17.98 -14.72 -3.07
N THR A 87 -18.31 -14.24 -1.87
CA THR A 87 -19.39 -14.76 -1.01
C THR A 87 -20.35 -13.66 -0.56
N THR A 88 -21.59 -14.06 -0.29
CA THR A 88 -22.63 -13.22 0.33
C THR A 88 -22.89 -13.59 1.80
N ASN A 89 -22.19 -14.58 2.33
CA ASN A 89 -22.31 -14.94 3.74
C ASN A 89 -21.68 -13.84 4.60
N TRP A 90 -22.50 -13.20 5.44
CA TRP A 90 -22.09 -12.08 6.26
C TRP A 90 -20.89 -12.38 7.18
N VAL A 91 -20.88 -13.54 7.85
CA VAL A 91 -19.82 -13.89 8.80
C VAL A 91 -18.48 -14.08 8.07
N ILE A 92 -18.50 -14.76 6.92
CA ILE A 92 -17.30 -14.97 6.11
C ILE A 92 -16.82 -13.64 5.51
N TYR A 93 -17.74 -12.80 5.04
CA TYR A 93 -17.43 -11.47 4.52
C TYR A 93 -16.67 -10.62 5.54
N GLU A 94 -17.16 -10.55 6.78
CA GLU A 94 -16.51 -9.81 7.88
C GLU A 94 -15.10 -10.37 8.19
N SER A 95 -14.92 -11.69 8.16
CA SER A 95 -13.61 -12.31 8.32
C SER A 95 -12.65 -11.95 7.18
N ILE A 96 -13.11 -12.00 5.92
CA ILE A 96 -12.30 -11.61 4.75
C ILE A 96 -11.82 -10.16 4.91
N GLN A 97 -12.71 -9.26 5.33
CA GLN A 97 -12.35 -7.85 5.51
C GLN A 97 -11.30 -7.67 6.61
N SER A 98 -11.45 -8.36 7.73
CA SER A 98 -10.52 -8.28 8.87
C SER A 98 -9.14 -8.80 8.48
N ASP A 99 -9.07 -10.01 7.92
CA ASP A 99 -7.83 -10.66 7.50
C ASP A 99 -7.09 -9.87 6.41
N LEU A 100 -7.86 -9.27 5.48
CA LEU A 100 -7.33 -8.38 4.46
C LEU A 100 -6.60 -7.19 5.09
N PHE A 101 -7.24 -6.46 6.00
CA PHE A 101 -6.63 -5.28 6.60
C PHE A 101 -5.46 -5.63 7.53
N ASP A 102 -5.54 -6.73 8.29
CA ASP A 102 -4.43 -7.22 9.11
C ASP A 102 -3.16 -7.49 8.29
N HIS A 103 -3.35 -8.15 7.14
CA HIS A 103 -2.27 -8.39 6.19
C HIS A 103 -1.72 -7.08 5.62
N LEU A 104 -2.59 -6.17 5.16
CA LEU A 104 -2.16 -4.90 4.57
C LEU A 104 -1.44 -3.98 5.56
N PHE A 105 -1.89 -3.92 6.82
CA PHE A 105 -1.21 -3.16 7.87
C PHE A 105 0.17 -3.75 8.19
N THR A 106 0.26 -5.08 8.26
CA THR A 106 1.56 -5.75 8.45
C THR A 106 2.50 -5.48 7.29
N ALA A 107 2.00 -5.62 6.05
CA ALA A 107 2.79 -5.41 4.84
C ALA A 107 3.28 -3.97 4.68
N MET A 108 2.50 -2.98 5.13
CA MET A 108 2.78 -1.54 5.02
C MET A 108 4.18 -1.17 5.55
N ASN A 109 4.62 -1.80 6.63
CA ASN A 109 5.94 -1.57 7.23
C ASN A 109 7.10 -1.88 6.26
N SER A 110 6.92 -2.86 5.37
CA SER A 110 7.93 -3.21 4.35
C SER A 110 8.13 -2.10 3.31
N PHE A 111 7.18 -1.18 3.20
CA PHE A 111 7.22 -0.02 2.31
C PHE A 111 7.66 1.25 3.04
N GLU A 112 8.13 1.15 4.29
CA GLU A 112 8.44 2.30 5.15
C GLU A 112 7.25 3.26 5.32
N LEU A 113 6.04 2.70 5.28
CA LEU A 113 4.80 3.41 5.54
C LEU A 113 4.27 3.02 6.91
N ARG A 114 3.45 3.89 7.50
CA ARG A 114 2.77 3.64 8.78
C ARG A 114 1.33 4.14 8.69
N ALA A 115 0.43 3.42 9.35
CA ALA A 115 -0.93 3.88 9.51
C ALA A 115 -0.93 5.15 10.36
N TYR A 116 -1.72 6.14 9.96
CA TYR A 116 -1.94 7.32 10.79
C TYR A 116 -2.84 6.93 11.96
N GLN A 117 -2.39 7.22 13.17
CA GLN A 117 -3.17 7.12 14.39
C GLN A 117 -3.24 8.49 15.02
N ARG A 118 -4.45 8.91 15.41
CA ARG A 118 -4.60 10.17 16.12
C ARG A 118 -4.03 9.96 17.53
N PRO A 119 -2.97 10.69 17.93
CA PRO A 119 -2.41 10.53 19.26
C PRO A 119 -3.45 10.90 20.31
N ASN A 120 -3.52 10.10 21.36
CA ASN A 120 -4.32 10.35 22.56
C ASN A 120 -3.40 10.75 23.74
N GLY A 121 -3.99 11.21 24.84
CA GLY A 121 -3.23 11.74 25.99
C GLY A 121 -2.24 10.75 26.61
N LYS A 122 -2.40 9.43 26.42
CA LYS A 122 -1.47 8.40 26.92
C LYS A 122 -0.23 8.27 26.04
N ASP A 123 -0.32 8.60 24.76
CA ASP A 123 0.78 8.47 23.78
C ASP A 123 1.84 9.57 23.95
N LEU A 124 1.49 10.66 24.64
CA LEU A 124 2.38 11.78 24.94
C LEU A 124 3.37 11.48 26.07
N TYR A 125 3.16 10.38 26.82
CA TYR A 125 4.14 9.88 27.78
C TYR A 125 5.12 8.96 27.04
N LEU A 126 6.29 9.51 26.68
CA LEU A 126 7.40 8.79 26.06
C LEU A 126 7.80 7.57 26.92
N ASN A 127 7.34 6.38 26.56
CA ASN A 127 7.87 5.14 27.11
C ASN A 127 9.11 4.74 26.29
N LYS A 128 10.21 4.49 27.00
CA LYS A 128 11.53 4.08 26.48
C LYS A 128 11.59 2.63 26.00
N ASP A 129 10.46 1.92 25.94
CA ASP A 129 10.43 0.50 25.61
C ASP A 129 9.89 0.26 24.20
N ASP A 130 10.79 -0.17 23.31
CA ASP A 130 10.53 -0.69 21.95
C ASP A 130 9.86 -2.09 21.99
N SER A 131 8.90 -2.32 22.88
CA SER A 131 8.04 -3.49 22.77
C SER A 131 7.00 -3.24 21.70
N ILE A 132 6.80 -4.19 20.78
CA ILE A 132 5.71 -4.21 19.81
C ILE A 132 4.40 -4.02 20.57
N LYS A 133 3.87 -2.81 20.54
CA LYS A 133 2.49 -2.53 20.93
C LYS A 133 1.66 -2.65 19.68
N ILE A 134 0.67 -3.54 19.72
CA ILE A 134 -0.43 -3.52 18.77
C ILE A 134 -1.31 -2.33 19.20
N ASP A 135 -0.87 -1.13 18.84
CA ASP A 135 -1.73 0.05 18.90
C ASP A 135 -2.39 0.17 17.52
N LEU A 136 -3.72 0.17 17.49
CA LEU A 136 -4.57 0.43 16.31
C LEU A 136 -4.94 1.90 16.22
#